data_AF-A0A069QKX4-F1
#
_entry.id   AF-A0A069QKX4-F1
#
_cell.length_a   1.000
_cell.length_b   1.000
_cell.length_c   1.000
_cell.angle_alpha   90.00
_cell.angle_beta   90.00
_cell.angle_gamma   90.00
#
_symmetry.space_group_name_H-M   'P 1'
#
loop_
_entity.id
_entity.type
_entity.pdbx_description
1 polymer ?
#
loop_
_entity_poly.entity_id
_entity_poly.type
_entity_poly.pdbx_seq_one_letter_code
_entity_poly.pdbx_strand_id
1 'polypeptide(L)'
;MTVKKEIKLVTLLYIIGVAWLLLNVIWRINVVICPLRSATGLPCPACGTTRGLKHLLHGELWQAVASNPNVLLVAPAALAFTLALVAGWWFRKPFTQRLYVRTQATLSRKRVFATFVAWELCVWAYLLFRHFH
;
A
#
# COMPACT_ATOMS: atom_id res chain seq x y z
N MET A 1 13.24 -18.66 5.28
CA MET A 1 14.03 -17.56 4.65
C MET A 1 14.80 -16.83 5.75
N THR A 2 15.98 -16.26 5.51
CA THR A 2 16.66 -15.46 6.56
C THR A 2 16.03 -14.06 6.61
N VAL A 3 15.85 -13.48 7.80
CA VAL A 3 15.24 -12.14 8.00
C VAL A 3 15.88 -11.06 7.10
N LYS A 4 17.19 -11.16 6.85
CA LYS A 4 17.91 -10.26 5.93
C LYS A 4 17.44 -10.37 4.47
N LYS A 5 17.08 -11.58 3.99
CA LYS A 5 16.55 -11.79 2.64
C LYS A 5 15.14 -11.23 2.51
N GLU A 6 14.30 -11.41 3.52
CA GLU A 6 12.93 -10.85 3.56
C GLU A 6 12.94 -9.33 3.49
N ILE A 7 13.77 -8.66 4.32
CA ILE A 7 13.90 -7.20 4.30
C ILE A 7 14.40 -6.70 2.94
N LYS A 8 15.35 -7.41 2.30
CA LYS A 8 15.83 -7.03 0.95
C LYS A 8 14.71 -7.14 -0.09
N LEU A 9 13.94 -8.22 -0.07
CA LEU A 9 12.83 -8.43 -1.00
C LEU A 9 11.75 -7.37 -0.82
N VAL A 10 11.33 -7.11 0.42
CA VAL A 10 10.32 -6.09 0.74
C VAL A 10 10.79 -4.70 0.32
N THR A 11 12.05 -4.36 0.60
CA THR A 11 12.64 -3.08 0.18
C THR A 11 12.67 -2.95 -1.35
N LEU A 12 13.04 -4.01 -2.07
CA LEU A 12 13.08 -4.01 -3.53
C LEU A 12 11.67 -3.79 -4.12
N LEU A 13 10.68 -4.54 -3.65
CA LEU A 13 9.28 -4.40 -4.08
C LEU A 13 8.73 -3.00 -3.78
N TYR A 14 9.07 -2.45 -2.60
CA TYR A 14 8.71 -1.09 -2.24
C TYR A 14 9.30 -0.04 -3.19
N ILE A 15 10.60 -0.14 -3.50
CA ILE A 15 11.27 0.79 -4.44
C ILE A 15 10.62 0.70 -5.82
N ILE A 16 10.32 -0.50 -6.32
CA ILE A 16 9.62 -0.70 -7.59
C ILE A 16 8.24 -0.05 -7.56
N GLY A 17 7.48 -0.24 -6.48
CA GLY A 17 6.15 0.36 -6.31
C GLY A 17 6.19 1.89 -6.28
N VAL A 18 7.14 2.48 -5.56
CA VAL A 18 7.36 3.93 -5.52
C VAL A 18 7.79 4.47 -6.89
N ALA A 19 8.73 3.81 -7.56
CA ALA A 19 9.16 4.19 -8.90
C ALA A 19 7.97 4.19 -9.88
N TRP A 20 7.14 3.13 -9.87
CA TRP A 20 5.93 3.04 -10.68
C TRP A 20 4.94 4.18 -10.39
N LEU A 21 4.70 4.48 -9.10
CA LEU A 21 3.82 5.57 -8.69
C LEU A 21 4.34 6.93 -9.19
N LEU A 22 5.63 7.22 -8.99
CA LEU A 22 6.25 8.45 -9.46
C LEU A 22 6.18 8.56 -10.99
N LEU A 23 6.39 7.47 -11.72
CA LEU A 23 6.27 7.44 -13.17
C LEU A 23 4.84 7.79 -13.63
N ASN A 24 3.83 7.25 -12.96
CA ASN A 24 2.41 7.56 -13.23
C ASN A 24 2.04 9.02 -12.89
N VAL A 25 2.71 9.62 -11.90
CA VAL A 25 2.52 11.02 -11.51
C VAL A 25 3.20 11.95 -12.51
N ILE A 26 4.49 11.72 -12.80
CA ILE A 26 5.33 12.56 -13.66
C ILE A 26 4.85 12.50 -15.12
N TRP A 27 4.65 11.29 -15.65
CA TRP A 27 4.32 11.07 -17.05
C TRP A 27 2.82 11.04 -17.32
N ARG A 28 1.98 11.34 -16.31
CA ARG A 28 0.51 11.29 -16.37
C ARG A 28 -0.07 10.02 -17.00
N ILE A 29 0.66 8.90 -16.89
CA ILE A 29 0.22 7.59 -17.37
C ILE A 29 -1.01 7.19 -16.56
N ASN A 30 -2.10 6.83 -17.24
CA ASN A 30 -3.35 6.36 -16.62
C ASN A 30 -3.59 4.89 -16.93
N VAL A 31 -2.53 4.09 -16.96
CA VAL A 31 -2.62 2.67 -17.29
C VAL A 31 -3.03 1.91 -16.04
N VAL A 32 -4.30 1.49 -16.01
CA VAL A 32 -4.84 0.63 -14.95
C VAL A 32 -4.70 -0.82 -15.43
N ILE A 33 -3.61 -1.48 -15.05
CA ILE A 33 -3.44 -2.92 -15.28
C ILE A 33 -3.91 -3.66 -14.02
N CYS A 34 -5.18 -4.08 -13.99
CA CYS A 34 -5.66 -5.03 -13.01
C CYS A 34 -6.13 -6.29 -13.75
N PRO A 35 -5.38 -7.40 -13.68
CA PRO A 35 -5.76 -8.64 -14.36
C PRO A 35 -7.14 -9.12 -13.92
N LEU A 36 -7.48 -8.97 -12.63
CA LEU A 36 -8.77 -9.39 -12.09
C LEU A 36 -9.92 -8.59 -12.70
N ARG A 37 -9.79 -7.26 -12.77
CA ARG A 37 -10.79 -6.40 -13.39
C ARG A 37 -10.90 -6.64 -14.89
N SER A 38 -9.76 -6.91 -15.55
CA SER A 38 -9.75 -7.23 -16.98
C SER A 38 -10.40 -8.58 -17.30
N ALA A 39 -10.26 -9.56 -16.40
CA ALA A 39 -10.80 -10.91 -16.59
C ALA A 39 -12.26 -11.03 -16.15
N THR A 40 -12.65 -10.37 -15.04
CA THR A 40 -13.97 -10.55 -14.40
C THR A 40 -14.88 -9.33 -14.49
N GLY A 41 -14.35 -8.16 -14.89
CA GLY A 41 -15.06 -6.88 -14.81
C GLY A 41 -15.12 -6.26 -13.41
N LEU A 42 -14.93 -7.06 -12.35
CA LEU A 42 -15.11 -6.63 -10.96
C LEU A 42 -13.86 -5.94 -10.38
N PRO A 43 -14.02 -4.88 -9.58
CA PRO A 43 -12.91 -4.30 -8.83
C PRO A 43 -12.49 -5.23 -7.69
N CYS A 44 -11.19 -5.41 -7.51
CA CYS A 44 -10.61 -6.01 -6.30
C CYS A 44 -10.35 -4.93 -5.23
N PRO A 45 -10.13 -5.28 -3.96
CA PRO A 45 -9.92 -4.28 -2.89
C PRO A 45 -8.68 -3.38 -3.11
N ALA A 46 -7.71 -3.82 -3.91
CA ALA A 46 -6.56 -3.00 -4.29
C ALA A 46 -6.81 -2.09 -5.52
N CYS A 47 -7.92 -2.27 -6.24
CA CYS A 47 -8.23 -1.47 -7.43
C CYS A 47 -8.40 0.00 -7.06
N GLY A 48 -7.68 0.90 -7.75
CA GLY A 48 -7.78 2.34 -7.51
C GLY A 48 -6.86 2.89 -6.43
N THR A 49 -6.07 2.06 -5.74
CA THR A 49 -5.06 2.52 -4.76
C THR A 49 -4.04 3.49 -5.37
N THR A 50 -3.48 3.20 -6.55
CA THR A 50 -2.55 4.12 -7.25
C THR A 50 -3.20 5.46 -7.60
N ARG A 51 -4.47 5.44 -8.01
CA ARG A 51 -5.24 6.65 -8.30
C ARG A 51 -5.46 7.47 -7.03
N GLY A 52 -5.85 6.80 -5.94
CA GLY A 52 -6.04 7.45 -4.66
C GLY A 52 -4.75 8.06 -4.10
N LEU A 53 -3.61 7.37 -4.23
CA LEU A 53 -2.29 7.92 -3.90
C LEU A 53 -1.94 9.13 -4.78
N LYS A 54 -2.28 9.11 -6.08
CA LYS A 54 -2.11 10.25 -6.96
C LYS A 54 -2.92 11.45 -6.48
N HIS A 55 -4.19 11.29 -6.14
CA HIS A 55 -5.01 12.37 -5.55
C HIS A 55 -4.41 12.90 -4.24
N LEU A 56 -3.92 11.99 -3.38
CA LEU A 56 -3.26 12.38 -2.14
C LEU A 56 -2.03 13.25 -2.39
N LEU A 57 -1.21 12.92 -3.40
CA LEU A 57 -0.04 13.70 -3.81
C LEU A 57 -0.40 15.07 -4.41
N HIS A 58 -1.62 15.23 -4.95
CA HIS A 58 -2.13 16.52 -5.41
C HIS A 58 -2.85 17.32 -4.30
N GLY A 59 -2.89 16.79 -3.06
CA GLY A 59 -3.57 17.43 -1.93
C GLY A 59 -5.08 17.17 -1.88
N GLU A 60 -5.61 16.31 -2.75
CA GLU A 60 -7.04 16.03 -2.88
C GLU A 60 -7.47 14.87 -1.96
N LEU A 61 -7.48 15.13 -0.65
CA LEU A 61 -7.74 14.11 0.38
C LEU A 61 -9.08 13.37 0.17
N TRP A 62 -10.15 14.10 -0.11
CA TRP A 62 -11.47 13.50 -0.31
C TRP A 62 -11.49 12.58 -1.53
N GLN A 63 -10.90 13.03 -2.64
CA GLN A 63 -10.84 12.26 -3.88
C GLN A 63 -9.94 11.03 -3.74
N ALA A 64 -8.90 11.13 -2.90
CA ALA A 64 -8.03 10.02 -2.55
C ALA A 64 -8.79 8.88 -1.85
N VAL A 65 -9.51 9.22 -0.77
CA VAL A 65 -10.31 8.25 -0.01
C VAL A 65 -11.47 7.71 -0.85
N ALA A 66 -12.16 8.59 -1.59
CA ALA A 66 -13.24 8.19 -2.47
C ALA A 66 -12.77 7.21 -3.56
N SER A 67 -11.54 7.38 -4.06
CA SER A 67 -10.93 6.47 -5.04
C SER A 67 -10.68 5.08 -4.46
N ASN A 68 -10.03 5.00 -3.30
CA ASN A 68 -9.87 3.76 -2.56
C ASN A 68 -9.54 4.07 -1.09
N PRO A 69 -10.38 3.65 -0.11
CA PRO A 69 -10.11 3.89 1.30
C PRO A 69 -8.79 3.27 1.81
N ASN A 70 -8.25 2.24 1.13
CA ASN A 70 -6.94 1.66 1.46
C ASN A 70 -5.79 2.67 1.38
N VAL A 71 -5.98 3.83 0.75
CA VAL A 71 -5.01 4.94 0.81
C VAL A 71 -4.73 5.36 2.25
N LEU A 72 -5.72 5.31 3.15
CA LEU A 72 -5.56 5.64 4.57
C LEU A 72 -4.61 4.68 5.30
N LEU A 73 -4.41 3.46 4.80
CA LEU A 73 -3.45 2.50 5.34
C LEU A 73 -2.11 2.58 4.60
N VAL A 74 -2.17 2.62 3.26
CA VAL A 74 -0.98 2.54 2.41
C VAL A 74 -0.12 3.80 2.53
N ALA A 75 -0.72 4.99 2.59
CA ALA A 75 0.04 6.24 2.68
C ALA A 75 0.87 6.35 3.97
N PRO A 76 0.32 6.19 5.19
CA PRO A 76 1.12 6.25 6.40
C PRO A 76 2.09 5.07 6.51
N ALA A 77 1.73 3.87 6.02
CA ALA A 77 2.66 2.73 6.00
C ALA A 77 3.85 3.00 5.09
N ALA A 78 3.63 3.56 3.89
CA ALA A 78 4.68 3.95 2.97
C ALA A 78 5.58 5.03 3.57
N LEU A 79 5.01 6.04 4.22
CA LEU A 79 5.75 7.10 4.90
C LEU A 79 6.62 6.54 6.04
N ALA A 80 6.05 5.72 6.92
CA ALA A 80 6.75 5.09 8.02
C ALA A 80 7.91 4.22 7.52
N PHE A 81 7.70 3.48 6.42
CA PHE A 81 8.74 2.65 5.82
C PHE A 81 9.86 3.51 5.22
N THR A 82 9.55 4.61 4.50
CA THR A 82 10.56 5.56 4.02
C THR A 82 11.40 6.12 5.15
N LEU A 83 10.76 6.61 6.21
CA LEU A 83 11.45 7.16 7.37
C LEU A 83 12.35 6.11 8.04
N ALA A 84 11.90 4.86 8.13
CA ALA A 84 12.70 3.77 8.68
C ALA A 84 13.90 3.38 7.80
N LEU A 85 13.79 3.50 6.47
CA LEU A 85 14.90 3.31 5.55
C LEU A 85 15.92 4.44 5.65
N VAL A 86 15.46 5.70 5.66
CA VAL A 86 16.32 6.88 5.82
C VAL A 86 17.05 6.86 7.17
N ALA A 87 16.31 6.61 8.26
CA ALA A 87 16.91 6.44 9.59
C ALA A 87 17.86 5.25 9.66
N GLY A 88 17.56 4.14 8.97
CA GLY A 88 18.43 2.97 8.91
C GLY A 88 19.75 3.21 8.17
N TRP A 89 19.72 4.06 7.13
CA TRP A 89 20.90 4.55 6.42
C TRP A 89 21.73 5.49 7.31
N TRP A 90 21.06 6.39 8.04
CA TRP A 90 21.69 7.37 8.92
C TRP A 90 22.29 6.77 10.21
N PHE A 91 21.57 5.86 10.88
CA PHE A 91 21.92 5.32 12.20
C PHE A 91 22.49 3.88 12.18
N ARG A 92 23.10 3.45 11.06
CA ARG A 92 23.79 2.16 10.88
C ARG A 92 23.07 0.92 11.47
N LYS A 93 21.93 0.53 10.88
CA LYS A 93 21.29 -0.83 10.88
C LYS A 93 20.45 -1.39 12.07
N PRO A 94 20.54 -1.04 13.37
CA PRO A 94 19.72 -1.72 14.38
C PRO A 94 18.24 -1.27 14.37
N PHE A 95 17.91 -0.13 13.77
CA PHE A 95 16.56 0.43 13.80
C PHE A 95 15.58 -0.34 12.89
N THR A 96 15.94 -0.54 11.62
CA THR A 96 15.09 -1.19 10.63
C THR A 96 14.81 -2.66 11.00
N GLN A 97 15.78 -3.35 11.60
CA GLN A 97 15.60 -4.72 12.07
C GLN A 97 14.64 -4.82 13.25
N ARG A 98 14.73 -3.93 14.25
CA ARG A 98 13.80 -3.91 15.39
C ARG A 98 12.39 -3.58 14.95
N LEU A 99 12.23 -2.61 14.04
CA LEU A 99 10.92 -2.24 13.52
C LEU A 99 10.29 -3.41 12.77
N TYR A 100 11.05 -4.10 11.91
CA TYR A 100 10.59 -5.26 11.16
C TYR A 100 10.14 -6.42 12.07
N VAL A 101 10.91 -6.78 13.09
CA VAL A 101 10.54 -7.86 14.02
C VAL A 101 9.28 -7.48 14.81
N ARG A 102 9.12 -6.21 15.19
CA ARG A 102 7.97 -5.73 15.96
C ARG A 102 6.70 -5.64 15.11
N THR A 103 6.81 -5.19 13.87
CA THR A 103 5.68 -5.19 12.93
C THR A 103 5.27 -6.63 12.62
N GLN A 104 6.22 -7.53 12.37
CA GLN A 104 5.91 -8.95 12.12
C GLN A 104 5.23 -9.62 13.32
N ALA A 105 5.69 -9.36 14.55
CA ALA A 105 5.07 -9.88 15.78
C ALA A 105 3.68 -9.29 16.07
N THR A 106 3.39 -8.09 15.57
CA THR A 106 2.07 -7.46 15.71
C THR A 106 1.13 -7.97 14.63
N LEU A 107 1.59 -8.05 13.39
CA LEU A 107 0.83 -8.51 12.22
C LEU A 107 0.47 -10.01 12.32
N SER A 108 1.31 -10.81 12.98
CA SER A 108 1.06 -12.24 13.22
C SER A 108 -0.01 -12.50 14.30
N ARG A 109 -0.48 -11.47 15.03
CA ARG A 109 -1.61 -11.65 15.95
C ARG A 109 -2.88 -11.88 15.15
N LYS A 110 -3.57 -12.98 15.45
CA LYS A 110 -4.87 -13.34 14.83
C LYS A 110 -5.88 -12.20 14.83
N ARG A 111 -5.91 -11.37 15.89
CA ARG A 111 -6.78 -10.20 15.97
C ARG A 111 -6.45 -9.13 14.92
N VAL A 112 -5.17 -8.83 14.72
CA VAL A 112 -4.72 -7.83 13.73
C VAL A 112 -5.02 -8.33 12.31
N PHE A 113 -4.79 -9.63 12.07
CA PHE A 113 -5.17 -10.24 10.80
C PHE A 113 -6.69 -10.19 10.58
N ALA A 114 -7.50 -10.54 11.57
CA ALA A 114 -8.95 -10.49 11.47
C ALA A 114 -9.47 -9.05 11.22
N THR A 115 -8.92 -8.05 11.91
CA THR A 115 -9.26 -6.64 11.66
C THR A 115 -8.86 -6.18 10.27
N PHE A 116 -7.72 -6.64 9.76
CA PHE A 116 -7.28 -6.34 8.40
C PHE A 116 -8.21 -6.96 7.36
N VAL A 117 -8.57 -8.24 7.53
CA VAL A 117 -9.53 -8.92 6.64
C VAL A 117 -10.89 -8.22 6.66
N ALA A 118 -11.41 -7.88 7.85
CA ALA A 118 -12.67 -7.15 7.96
C ALA A 118 -12.62 -5.80 7.23
N TRP A 119 -11.51 -5.07 7.37
CA TRP A 119 -11.30 -3.81 6.64
C TRP A 119 -11.30 -4.02 5.12
N GLU A 120 -10.55 -4.99 4.61
CA GLU A 120 -10.52 -5.30 3.17
C GLU A 120 -11.88 -5.72 2.62
N LEU A 121 -12.69 -6.44 3.41
CA LEU A 121 -14.06 -6.79 3.04
C LEU A 121 -14.96 -5.54 2.96
N CYS A 122 -14.84 -4.60 3.93
CA CYS A 122 -15.57 -3.34 3.89
C CYS A 122 -15.16 -2.49 2.68
N VAL A 123 -13.86 -2.39 2.39
CA VAL A 123 -13.35 -1.67 1.22
C VAL A 123 -13.85 -2.31 -0.07
N TRP A 124 -13.87 -3.64 -0.14
CA TRP A 124 -14.37 -4.33 -1.31
C TRP A 124 -15.88 -4.12 -1.51
N ALA A 125 -16.67 -4.20 -0.43
CA ALA A 125 -18.10 -3.88 -0.47
C ALA A 125 -18.36 -2.45 -0.94
N TYR A 126 -17.59 -1.46 -0.44
CA TYR A 126 -17.67 -0.08 -0.90
C TYR A 126 -17.36 0.06 -2.40
N LEU A 127 -16.29 -0.60 -2.88
CA LEU A 127 -15.90 -0.55 -4.29
C LEU A 127 -16.92 -1.25 -5.21
N LEU A 128 -17.53 -2.34 -4.74
CA LEU A 128 -18.61 -3.02 -5.46
C LEU A 128 -19.86 -2.14 -5.53
N PHE A 129 -20.27 -1.53 -4.41
CA PHE A 129 -21.42 -0.63 -4.38
C PHE A 129 -21.25 0.52 -5.39
N ARG A 130 -20.07 1.16 -5.40
CA ARG A 130 -19.71 2.21 -6.36
C ARG A 130 -19.58 1.73 -7.81
N HIS A 131 -19.44 0.43 -8.04
CA HIS A 131 -19.36 -0.11 -9.39
C HIS A 131 -20.74 -0.31 -10.01
N PHE A 132 -21.75 -0.65 -9.19
CA PHE A 132 -23.12 -0.92 -9.63
C PHE A 132 -24.08 0.28 -9.54
N HIS A 133 -23.72 1.34 -8.79
CA HIS A 133 -24.42 2.61 -8.72
C HIS A 133 -23.60 3.74 -9.36
#